data_AF-A0A0Q8D076-F1
#
_entry.id   AF-A0A0Q8D076-F1
#
_cell.length_a   1.000
_cell.length_b   1.000
_cell.length_c   1.000
_cell.angle_alpha   90.00
_cell.angle_beta   90.00
_cell.angle_gamma   90.00
#
_symmetry.space_group_name_H-M   'P 1'
#
loop_
_entity.id
_entity.type
_entity.pdbx_description
1 polymer ?
#
loop_
_entity_poly.entity_id
_entity_poly.type
_entity_poly.pdbx_seq_one_letter_code
_entity_poly.pdbx_strand_id
1 'polypeptide(L)'
;MGDWDFLYEMRERGYSPQDIADAASCGAAPWELKYIDQEWLASALDEDPDAERNDLHLSLPFQSREGFPYSVVKQTEIFLDLVDCAQRHFENTGRYLQVWGELGEIYAEIKFGLRRHGTHQAGSDGTIAGKRVEVKTISPEKSSDRVLVKSQGDFEQLLIVRIDQDFQFKGKLFDRSELNGATGRFLRGRLADDGRGAE
;
A
#
# COMPACT_ATOMS: atom_id res chain seq x y z
N MET A 1 -15.73 22.81 -6.15
CA MET A 1 -15.15 22.23 -4.93
C MET A 1 -13.92 21.47 -5.39
N GLY A 2 -12.74 21.91 -4.96
CA GLY A 2 -11.49 21.27 -5.38
C GLY A 2 -11.29 19.97 -4.61
N ASP A 3 -10.57 19.02 -5.21
CA ASP A 3 -10.18 17.73 -4.61
C ASP A 3 -9.41 17.82 -3.28
N TRP A 4 -9.17 19.03 -2.77
CA TRP A 4 -8.40 19.33 -1.56
C TRP A 4 -9.15 20.16 -0.53
N ASP A 5 -10.43 20.48 -0.76
CA ASP A 5 -11.23 21.31 0.16
C ASP A 5 -11.34 20.66 1.56
N PHE A 6 -11.30 19.32 1.62
CA PHE A 6 -11.29 18.57 2.88
C PHE A 6 -10.04 18.84 3.75
N LEU A 7 -8.91 19.25 3.18
CA LEU A 7 -7.70 19.59 3.96
C LEU A 7 -7.89 20.89 4.76
N TYR A 8 -8.66 21.84 4.23
CA TYR A 8 -9.02 23.06 4.96
C TYR A 8 -9.99 22.74 6.11
N GLU A 9 -11.00 21.91 5.83
CA GLU A 9 -11.95 21.43 6.84
C GLU A 9 -11.23 20.66 7.97
N MET A 10 -10.19 19.88 7.65
CA MET A 10 -9.36 19.22 8.65
C MET A 10 -8.61 20.21 9.54
N ARG A 11 -8.07 21.31 8.98
CA ARG A 11 -7.41 22.35 9.78
C ARG A 11 -8.39 23.05 10.71
N GLU A 12 -9.59 23.37 10.22
CA GLU A 12 -10.64 24.01 11.00
C GLU A 12 -11.16 23.12 12.14
N ARG A 13 -11.24 21.81 11.91
CA ARG A 13 -11.62 20.81 12.91
C ARG A 13 -10.49 20.41 13.87
N GLY A 14 -9.32 21.05 13.77
CA GLY A 14 -8.20 20.85 14.70
C GLY A 14 -7.47 19.51 14.55
N TYR A 15 -7.47 18.92 13.35
CA TYR A 15 -6.72 17.69 13.08
C TYR A 15 -5.21 17.92 13.22
N SER A 16 -4.48 16.87 13.62
CA SER A 16 -3.03 16.98 13.80
C SER A 16 -2.32 17.21 12.46
N PRO A 17 -1.13 17.84 12.46
CA PRO A 17 -0.33 18.00 11.24
C PRO A 17 -0.04 16.67 10.54
N GLN A 18 0.11 15.59 11.31
CA GLN A 18 0.34 14.24 10.80
C GLN A 18 -0.91 13.68 10.10
N ASP A 19 -2.09 13.85 10.69
CA ASP A 19 -3.36 13.45 10.05
C ASP A 19 -3.59 14.18 8.71
N ILE A 20 -3.27 15.48 8.66
CA ILE A 20 -3.41 16.29 7.44
C ILE A 20 -2.42 15.84 6.37
N ALA A 21 -1.18 15.53 6.75
CA ALA A 21 -0.17 15.01 5.83
C ALA A 21 -0.56 13.63 5.26
N ASP A 22 -1.12 12.77 6.11
CA ASP A 22 -1.61 11.45 5.72
C ASP A 22 -2.81 11.53 4.75
N ALA A 23 -3.77 12.42 5.03
CA ALA A 23 -4.93 12.66 4.16
C ALA A 23 -4.53 13.32 2.83
N ALA A 24 -3.53 14.22 2.85
CA ALA A 24 -2.94 14.81 1.66
C ALA A 24 -2.21 13.78 0.79
N SER A 25 -1.47 12.86 1.42
CA SER A 25 -0.78 11.76 0.73
C SER A 25 -1.76 10.76 0.10
N CYS A 26 -2.92 10.54 0.72
CA CYS A 26 -3.91 9.60 0.20
C CYS A 26 -4.90 10.25 -0.78
N GLY A 27 -5.06 11.59 -0.77
CA GLY A 27 -6.09 12.28 -1.54
C GLY A 27 -7.51 11.83 -1.16
N ALA A 28 -7.75 11.61 0.13
CA ALA A 28 -9.06 11.27 0.68
C ALA A 28 -9.16 11.79 2.12
N ALA A 29 -10.39 12.11 2.53
CA ALA A 29 -10.61 12.66 3.87
C ALA A 29 -10.49 11.57 4.96
N PRO A 30 -10.15 11.93 6.21
CA PRO A 30 -9.96 10.97 7.30
C PRO A 30 -11.16 10.07 7.61
N TRP A 31 -12.37 10.57 7.35
CA TRP A 31 -13.61 9.82 7.53
C TRP A 31 -13.92 8.85 6.38
N GLU A 32 -13.20 8.97 5.26
CA GLU A 32 -13.24 8.04 4.12
C GLU A 32 -12.15 6.96 4.22
N LEU A 33 -11.27 7.10 5.20
CA LEU A 33 -10.09 6.29 5.42
C LEU A 33 -10.30 5.31 6.58
N LYS A 34 -9.88 4.06 6.38
CA LYS A 34 -9.79 3.03 7.41
C LYS A 34 -8.33 2.72 7.69
N TYR A 35 -8.01 2.38 8.94
CA TYR A 35 -6.64 2.08 9.36
C TYR A 35 -6.48 0.60 9.70
N ILE A 36 -5.41 -0.01 9.22
CA ILE A 36 -4.91 -1.34 9.66
C ILE A 36 -3.80 -1.12 10.69
N ASP A 37 -3.86 -1.89 11.79
CA ASP A 37 -2.91 -1.86 12.90
C ASP A 37 -1.57 -2.52 12.54
N GLN A 38 -0.45 -1.86 12.87
CA GLN A 38 0.90 -2.32 12.52
C GLN A 38 1.35 -3.57 13.31
N GLU A 39 0.99 -3.75 14.58
CA GLU A 39 1.44 -4.95 15.34
C GLU A 39 0.84 -6.21 14.73
N TRP A 40 -0.43 -6.13 14.36
CA TRP A 40 -1.08 -7.21 13.62
C TRP A 40 -0.47 -7.39 12.23
N LEU A 41 -0.26 -6.30 11.49
CA LEU A 41 0.32 -6.39 10.15
C LEU A 41 1.74 -6.96 10.18
N ALA A 42 2.58 -6.55 11.13
CA ALA A 42 3.92 -7.08 11.33
C ALA A 42 3.86 -8.57 11.66
N SER A 43 3.02 -8.97 12.62
CA SER A 43 2.80 -10.39 12.92
C SER A 43 2.33 -11.17 11.69
N ALA A 44 1.39 -10.62 10.92
CA ALA A 44 0.87 -11.25 9.71
C ALA A 44 1.92 -11.35 8.60
N LEU A 45 2.84 -10.39 8.47
CA LEU A 45 3.95 -10.38 7.52
C LEU A 45 5.11 -11.29 7.95
N ASP A 46 5.28 -11.49 9.26
CA ASP A 46 6.34 -12.33 9.85
C ASP A 46 5.89 -13.80 10.03
N GLU A 47 4.59 -14.08 10.08
CA GLU A 47 4.01 -15.43 10.10
C GLU A 47 4.10 -16.19 8.77
N ASP A 48 4.65 -15.57 7.72
CA ASP A 48 4.90 -16.22 6.42
C ASP A 48 6.37 -16.69 6.35
N PRO A 49 6.69 -17.94 6.74
CA PRO A 49 8.06 -18.45 6.77
C PRO A 49 8.70 -18.55 5.37
N ASP A 50 7.93 -18.37 4.29
CA ASP A 50 8.44 -18.29 2.92
C ASP A 50 8.91 -16.85 2.56
N ALA A 51 8.78 -15.88 3.47
CA ALA A 51 9.27 -14.51 3.28
C ALA A 51 10.79 -14.34 3.51
N GLU A 52 11.49 -15.36 4.00
CA GLU A 52 12.91 -15.25 4.40
C GLU A 52 13.96 -15.61 3.32
N ARG A 53 13.59 -15.99 2.10
CA ARG A 53 14.59 -16.16 1.04
C ARG A 53 14.16 -15.60 -0.30
N ASN A 54 15.17 -15.06 -0.98
CA ASN A 54 15.28 -14.60 -2.37
C ASN A 54 14.73 -15.55 -3.45
N ASP A 55 13.88 -16.51 -3.12
CA ASP A 55 13.21 -17.36 -4.09
C ASP A 55 12.01 -16.58 -4.65
N LEU A 56 12.32 -15.61 -5.52
CA LEU A 56 11.40 -15.15 -6.56
C LEU A 56 11.10 -16.35 -7.46
N HIS A 57 10.31 -17.30 -6.96
CA HIS A 57 9.89 -18.45 -7.71
C HIS A 57 8.98 -17.91 -8.81
N LEU A 58 9.52 -17.82 -10.04
CA LEU A 58 8.82 -17.30 -11.22
C LEU A 58 7.53 -18.09 -11.45
N SER A 59 6.45 -17.64 -10.81
CA SER A 59 5.14 -18.26 -10.85
C SER A 59 4.44 -17.84 -12.14
N LEU A 60 4.74 -18.57 -13.22
CA LEU A 60 4.18 -18.39 -14.57
C LEU A 60 4.44 -16.99 -15.18
N PRO A 61 4.55 -16.87 -16.52
CA PRO A 61 4.57 -15.55 -17.14
C PRO A 61 3.21 -14.86 -16.89
N PHE A 62 3.19 -13.88 -16.00
CA PHE A 62 2.07 -12.94 -15.90
C PHE A 62 2.22 -11.89 -17.00
N GLN A 63 1.10 -11.53 -17.61
CA GLN A 63 1.00 -10.43 -18.55
C GLN A 63 0.03 -9.42 -17.96
N SER A 64 0.52 -8.20 -17.74
CA SER A 64 -0.23 -6.97 -17.54
C SER A 64 -0.86 -6.55 -18.89
N ARG A 65 -0.94 -5.24 -19.17
CA ARG A 65 -1.56 -4.67 -20.37
C ARG A 65 -0.73 -4.92 -21.61
N GLU A 66 -1.37 -5.05 -22.77
CA GLU A 66 -0.72 -4.97 -24.10
C GLU A 66 0.53 -5.86 -24.29
N GLY A 67 0.60 -6.99 -23.59
CA GLY A 67 1.74 -7.92 -23.65
C GLY A 67 2.93 -7.54 -22.78
N PHE A 68 2.81 -6.51 -21.94
CA PHE A 68 3.78 -6.16 -20.91
C PHE A 68 3.58 -6.99 -19.62
N PRO A 69 4.60 -7.14 -18.75
CA PRO A 69 6.01 -6.96 -19.11
C PRO A 69 6.39 -7.98 -20.18
N TYR A 70 7.19 -7.57 -21.16
CA TYR A 70 7.63 -8.47 -22.25
C TYR A 70 8.52 -9.62 -21.76
N SER A 71 9.14 -9.46 -20.59
CA SER A 71 9.96 -10.46 -19.92
C SER A 71 9.95 -10.23 -18.42
N VAL A 72 9.50 -11.24 -17.67
CA VAL A 72 9.54 -11.23 -16.20
C VAL A 72 10.98 -11.13 -15.70
N VAL A 73 11.94 -11.75 -16.40
CA VAL A 73 13.36 -11.67 -16.07
C VAL A 73 13.87 -10.24 -16.17
N LYS A 74 13.59 -9.55 -17.29
CA LYS A 74 14.00 -8.14 -17.46
C LYS A 74 13.31 -7.22 -16.46
N GLN A 75 12.03 -7.48 -16.16
CA GLN A 75 11.31 -6.71 -15.15
C GLN A 75 11.94 -6.89 -13.76
N THR A 76 12.41 -8.10 -13.44
CA THR A 76 13.12 -8.39 -12.20
C THR A 76 14.48 -7.70 -12.15
N GLU A 77 15.23 -7.69 -13.25
CA GLU A 77 16.50 -6.94 -13.36
C GLU A 77 16.26 -5.43 -13.12
N ILE A 78 15.27 -4.84 -13.79
CA ILE A 78 14.89 -3.43 -13.61
C ILE A 78 14.50 -3.15 -12.15
N PHE A 79 13.73 -4.04 -11.52
CA PHE A 79 13.37 -3.92 -10.11
C PHE A 79 14.59 -3.87 -9.21
N LEU A 80 15.52 -4.82 -9.37
CA LEU A 80 16.74 -4.89 -8.57
C LEU A 80 17.63 -3.66 -8.79
N ASP A 81 17.77 -3.19 -10.03
CA ASP A 81 18.54 -1.99 -10.36
C ASP A 81 17.94 -0.73 -9.71
N LEU A 82 16.61 -0.62 -9.66
CA LEU A 82 15.92 0.50 -9.01
C LEU A 82 16.09 0.46 -7.48
N VAL A 83 16.03 -0.72 -6.86
CA VAL A 83 16.28 -0.91 -5.43
C VAL A 83 17.73 -0.54 -5.08
N ASP A 84 18.71 -1.06 -5.83
CA ASP A 84 20.13 -0.72 -5.66
C ASP A 84 20.38 0.79 -5.82
N CYS A 85 19.75 1.42 -6.81
CA CYS A 85 19.85 2.86 -7.02
C CYS A 85 19.30 3.65 -5.81
N ALA A 86 18.14 3.24 -5.28
CA ALA A 86 17.54 3.86 -4.10
C ALA A 86 18.42 3.70 -2.85
N GLN A 87 19.01 2.52 -2.67
CA GLN A 87 19.94 2.25 -1.57
C GLN A 87 21.20 3.11 -1.68
N ARG A 88 21.89 3.08 -2.83
CA ARG A 88 23.10 3.91 -3.04
C ARG A 88 22.83 5.40 -2.91
N HIS A 89 21.65 5.86 -3.32
CA HIS A 89 21.25 7.24 -3.12
C HIS A 89 21.13 7.59 -1.63
N PHE A 90 20.49 6.73 -0.84
CA PHE A 90 20.38 6.91 0.61
C PHE A 90 21.74 6.89 1.30
N GLU A 91 22.60 5.92 0.97
CA GLU A 91 23.97 5.84 1.51
C GLU A 91 24.79 7.09 1.20
N ASN A 92 24.64 7.65 -0.01
CA ASN A 92 25.39 8.83 -0.44
C ASN A 92 24.83 10.15 0.13
N THR A 93 23.53 10.24 0.41
CA THR A 93 22.87 11.53 0.71
C THR A 93 22.17 11.59 2.07
N GLY A 94 21.96 10.44 2.72
CA GLY A 94 21.10 10.29 3.89
C GLY A 94 19.61 10.52 3.60
N ARG A 95 19.19 10.55 2.34
CA ARG A 95 17.81 10.84 1.92
C ARG A 95 17.24 9.70 1.10
N TYR A 96 15.98 9.38 1.35
CA TYR A 96 15.24 8.34 0.62
C TYR A 96 14.73 8.85 -0.73
N LEU A 97 14.86 8.03 -1.79
CA LEU A 97 14.18 8.28 -3.05
C LEU A 97 12.68 8.02 -2.89
N GLN A 98 11.84 8.95 -3.35
CA GLN A 98 10.39 8.88 -3.20
C GLN A 98 9.74 8.05 -4.34
N VAL A 99 10.22 6.82 -4.53
CA VAL A 99 9.82 5.90 -5.62
C VAL A 99 9.08 4.65 -5.10
N TRP A 100 8.68 4.66 -3.83
CA TRP A 100 8.18 3.49 -3.10
C TRP A 100 6.89 2.89 -3.67
N GLY A 101 5.95 3.72 -4.13
CA GLY A 101 4.70 3.23 -4.74
C GLY A 101 5.00 2.33 -5.94
N GLU A 102 5.81 2.83 -6.88
CA GLU A 102 6.20 2.10 -8.09
C GLU A 102 6.98 0.82 -7.75
N LEU A 103 7.93 0.88 -6.81
CA LEU A 103 8.66 -0.31 -6.36
C LEU A 103 7.74 -1.37 -5.74
N GLY A 104 6.75 -0.96 -4.96
CA GLY A 104 5.78 -1.89 -4.37
C GLY A 104 4.88 -2.55 -5.42
N GLU A 105 4.45 -1.80 -6.43
CA GLU A 105 3.69 -2.36 -7.56
C GLU A 105 4.53 -3.34 -8.38
N ILE A 106 5.79 -3.03 -8.69
CA ILE A 106 6.69 -3.94 -9.42
C ILE A 106 6.98 -5.20 -8.58
N TYR A 107 7.18 -5.07 -7.26
CA TYR A 107 7.30 -6.23 -6.38
C TYR A 107 6.03 -7.10 -6.37
N ALA A 108 4.85 -6.47 -6.36
CA ALA A 108 3.57 -7.16 -6.44
C ALA A 108 3.41 -7.93 -7.77
N GLU A 109 3.86 -7.32 -8.88
CA GLU A 109 3.93 -8.00 -10.18
C GLU A 109 4.80 -9.26 -10.10
N ILE A 110 6.05 -9.10 -9.68
CA ILE A 110 7.04 -10.19 -9.71
C ILE A 110 6.68 -11.32 -8.73
N LYS A 111 6.32 -10.98 -7.48
CA LYS A 111 6.13 -11.97 -6.40
C LYS A 111 4.71 -12.55 -6.35
N PHE A 112 3.69 -11.73 -6.62
CA PHE A 112 2.28 -12.15 -6.47
C PHE A 112 1.57 -12.34 -7.81
N GLY A 113 2.25 -12.08 -8.93
CA GLY A 113 1.66 -12.19 -10.26
C GLY A 113 0.61 -11.12 -10.53
N LEU A 114 0.73 -9.95 -9.89
CA LEU A 114 -0.15 -8.81 -10.16
C LEU A 114 -0.09 -8.46 -11.65
N ARG A 115 -1.26 -8.34 -12.27
CA ARG A 115 -1.42 -7.80 -13.60
C ARG A 115 -1.87 -6.35 -13.47
N ARG A 116 -0.92 -5.42 -13.56
CA ARG A 116 -1.20 -3.98 -13.42
C ARG A 116 -2.16 -3.48 -14.50
N HIS A 117 -2.95 -2.50 -14.15
CA HIS A 117 -3.82 -1.78 -15.06
C HIS A 117 -3.07 -0.74 -15.92
N GLY A 118 -3.80 -0.16 -16.88
CA GLY A 118 -3.36 1.06 -17.56
C GLY A 118 -3.21 2.22 -16.59
N THR A 119 -2.38 3.21 -16.92
CA THR A 119 -2.42 4.50 -16.22
C THR A 119 -3.83 5.08 -16.30
N HIS A 120 -4.35 5.58 -15.16
CA HIS A 120 -5.68 6.21 -15.02
C HIS A 120 -6.91 5.29 -15.00
N GLN A 121 -6.75 3.99 -14.73
CA GLN A 121 -7.90 3.12 -14.46
C GLN A 121 -8.39 3.29 -13.00
N ALA A 122 -9.63 3.75 -12.82
CA ALA A 122 -10.19 3.96 -11.50
C ALA A 122 -10.48 2.62 -10.77
N GLY A 123 -10.10 2.57 -9.48
CA GLY A 123 -10.65 1.62 -8.51
C GLY A 123 -9.73 0.49 -8.02
N SER A 124 -8.62 0.20 -8.70
CA SER A 124 -7.57 -0.74 -8.25
C SER A 124 -6.31 -0.69 -9.12
N ASP A 125 -5.15 -1.06 -8.57
CA ASP A 125 -3.88 -1.06 -9.30
C ASP A 125 -3.74 -2.20 -10.31
N GLY A 126 -4.42 -3.33 -10.09
CA GLY A 126 -4.39 -4.45 -11.03
C GLY A 126 -5.31 -5.61 -10.64
N THR A 127 -5.00 -6.79 -11.19
CA THR A 127 -5.69 -8.04 -10.84
C THR A 127 -4.73 -9.19 -10.52
N ILE A 128 -5.12 -10.04 -9.59
CA ILE A 128 -4.44 -11.32 -9.26
C ILE A 128 -5.51 -12.41 -9.35
N ALA A 129 -5.26 -13.45 -10.16
CA ALA A 129 -6.21 -14.54 -10.38
C ALA A 129 -7.66 -14.08 -10.72
N GLY A 130 -7.80 -12.95 -11.39
CA GLY A 130 -9.09 -12.36 -11.79
C GLY A 130 -9.76 -11.47 -10.74
N LYS A 131 -9.25 -11.40 -9.51
CA LYS A 131 -9.73 -10.49 -8.47
C LYS A 131 -9.06 -9.12 -8.57
N ARG A 132 -9.79 -8.04 -8.31
CA ARG A 132 -9.26 -6.66 -8.27
C ARG A 132 -8.39 -6.43 -7.03
N VAL A 133 -7.16 -5.98 -7.22
CA VAL A 133 -6.17 -5.79 -6.15
C VAL A 133 -5.70 -4.34 -6.08
N GLU A 134 -5.75 -3.77 -4.88
CA GLU A 134 -5.09 -2.52 -4.51
C GLU A 134 -3.75 -2.84 -3.84
N VAL A 135 -2.67 -2.18 -4.24
CA VAL A 135 -1.33 -2.30 -3.65
C VAL A 135 -1.07 -1.09 -2.76
N LYS A 136 -0.67 -1.33 -1.52
CA LYS A 136 -0.24 -0.28 -0.60
C LYS A 136 1.17 -0.52 -0.13
N THR A 137 2.06 0.38 -0.50
CA THR A 137 3.45 0.35 -0.04
C THR A 137 3.63 1.11 1.27
N ILE A 138 4.30 0.48 2.24
CA ILE A 138 4.85 1.10 3.45
C ILE A 138 6.34 1.33 3.21
N SER A 139 6.72 2.60 3.14
CA SER A 139 8.10 3.02 2.91
C SER A 139 9.00 2.84 4.14
N PRO A 140 10.32 2.74 3.97
CA PRO A 140 11.28 2.54 5.07
C PRO A 140 11.29 3.67 6.12
N GLU A 141 10.87 4.86 5.72
CA GLU A 141 10.80 6.04 6.60
C GLU A 141 9.49 6.14 7.38
N LYS A 142 8.45 5.38 7.00
CA LYS A 142 7.18 5.40 7.72
C LYS A 142 7.26 4.50 8.95
N SER A 143 7.41 5.13 10.11
CA SER A 143 7.26 4.51 11.43
C SER A 143 5.82 4.55 11.97
N SER A 144 4.86 5.04 11.18
CA SER A 144 3.47 5.22 11.60
C SER A 144 2.75 3.87 11.71
N ASP A 145 2.14 3.61 12.88
CA ASP A 145 1.45 2.37 13.24
C ASP A 145 0.18 2.06 12.42
N ARG A 146 -0.09 2.82 11.34
CA ARG A 146 -1.39 2.82 10.69
C ARG A 146 -1.27 2.82 9.17
N VAL A 147 -1.73 1.74 8.54
CA VAL A 147 -1.88 1.68 7.08
C VAL A 147 -3.24 2.18 6.68
N LEU A 148 -3.23 3.25 5.90
CA LEU A 148 -4.41 3.97 5.43
C LEU A 148 -4.97 3.40 4.13
N VAL A 149 -6.20 2.91 4.19
CA VAL A 149 -6.91 2.31 3.06
C VAL A 149 -8.20 3.09 2.82
N LYS A 150 -8.44 3.53 1.58
CA LYS A 150 -9.71 4.17 1.22
C LYS A 150 -10.84 3.14 1.31
N SER A 151 -11.90 3.50 2.02
CA SER A 151 -13.09 2.66 2.09
C SER A 151 -13.85 2.56 0.76
N GLN A 152 -13.70 3.57 -0.10
CA GLN A 152 -14.40 3.75 -1.39
C GLN A 152 -13.64 3.22 -2.62
N GLY A 153 -12.78 2.20 -2.48
CA GLY A 153 -12.15 1.52 -3.61
C GLY A 153 -13.01 0.35 -4.15
N ASP A 154 -12.94 0.10 -5.46
CA ASP A 154 -13.55 -1.05 -6.14
C ASP A 154 -12.57 -2.24 -6.20
N PHE A 155 -11.83 -2.49 -5.12
CA PHE A 155 -10.92 -3.62 -5.00
C PHE A 155 -11.56 -4.74 -4.16
N GLU A 156 -11.19 -5.98 -4.48
CA GLU A 156 -11.61 -7.19 -3.78
C GLU A 156 -10.55 -7.67 -2.78
N GLN A 157 -9.29 -7.36 -3.05
CA GLN A 157 -8.15 -7.72 -2.21
C GLN A 157 -7.20 -6.53 -2.03
N LEU A 158 -6.54 -6.49 -0.87
CA LEU A 158 -5.51 -5.51 -0.55
C LEU A 158 -4.17 -6.22 -0.43
N LEU A 159 -3.19 -5.80 -1.21
CA LEU A 159 -1.81 -6.24 -1.09
C LEU A 159 -1.01 -5.19 -0.35
N ILE A 160 -0.52 -5.52 0.85
CA ILE A 160 0.41 -4.66 1.57
C ILE A 160 1.83 -5.07 1.22
N VAL A 161 2.65 -4.12 0.82
CA VAL A 161 4.09 -4.30 0.60
C VAL A 161 4.84 -3.41 1.58
N ARG A 162 5.66 -3.99 2.45
CA ARG A 162 6.52 -3.27 3.39
C ARG A 162 7.95 -3.31 2.90
N ILE A 163 8.59 -2.15 2.86
CA ILE A 163 10.01 -1.97 2.61
C ILE A 163 10.64 -1.52 3.92
N ASP A 164 11.65 -2.25 4.42
CA ASP A 164 12.37 -1.85 5.63
C ASP A 164 13.62 -1.00 5.33
N GLN A 165 14.29 -0.57 6.40
CA GLN A 165 15.46 0.32 6.31
C GLN A 165 16.68 -0.35 5.64
N ASP A 166 16.67 -1.68 5.54
CA ASP A 166 17.67 -2.48 4.82
C ASP A 166 17.22 -2.77 3.37
N PHE A 167 16.21 -2.03 2.89
CA PHE A 167 15.63 -2.15 1.55
C PHE A 167 15.07 -3.55 1.25
N GLN A 168 14.71 -4.31 2.28
CA GLN A 168 14.08 -5.62 2.14
C GLN A 168 12.57 -5.49 1.98
N PHE A 169 12.00 -6.33 1.12
CA PHE A 169 10.58 -6.30 0.78
C PHE A 169 9.86 -7.50 1.38
N LYS A 170 8.81 -7.22 2.16
CA LYS A 170 7.81 -8.19 2.60
C LYS A 170 6.46 -7.82 2.04
N GLY A 171 5.61 -8.78 1.73
CA GLY A 171 4.25 -8.47 1.32
C GLY A 171 3.26 -9.55 1.67
N LYS A 172 1.99 -9.17 1.79
CA LYS A 172 0.89 -10.10 2.07
C LYS A 172 -0.40 -9.61 1.43
N LEU A 173 -1.12 -10.56 0.82
CA LEU A 173 -2.41 -10.35 0.19
C LEU A 173 -3.53 -10.67 1.19
N PHE A 174 -4.48 -9.76 1.33
CA PHE A 174 -5.63 -9.88 2.23
C PHE A 174 -6.92 -9.80 1.44
N ASP A 175 -7.88 -10.69 1.70
CA ASP A 175 -9.23 -10.54 1.16
C ASP A 175 -9.96 -9.38 1.87
N ARG A 176 -10.71 -8.56 1.12
CA ARG A 176 -11.44 -7.43 1.69
C ARG A 176 -12.47 -7.85 2.75
N SER A 177 -12.96 -9.08 2.71
CA SER A 177 -13.83 -9.66 3.73
C SER A 177 -13.11 -9.84 5.07
N GLU A 178 -11.83 -10.22 5.07
CA GLU A 178 -11.01 -10.33 6.28
C GLU A 178 -10.81 -8.98 6.95
N LEU A 179 -10.73 -7.93 6.13
CA LEU A 179 -10.65 -6.56 6.61
C LEU A 179 -11.99 -6.07 7.23
N ASN A 180 -13.15 -6.60 6.81
CA ASN A 180 -14.49 -6.22 7.30
C ASN A 180 -15.14 -7.23 8.27
N GLY A 181 -14.48 -8.36 8.59
CA GLY A 181 -15.06 -9.49 9.33
C GLY A 181 -15.29 -9.26 10.83
N ALA A 182 -16.23 -10.04 11.39
CA ALA A 182 -16.98 -9.96 12.67
C ALA A 182 -16.22 -9.79 14.02
N THR A 183 -14.93 -9.49 14.01
CA THR A 183 -14.19 -8.97 15.16
C THR A 183 -13.60 -7.65 14.72
N GLY A 184 -14.25 -6.53 15.05
CA GLY A 184 -13.91 -5.15 14.66
C GLY A 184 -12.55 -4.66 15.17
N ARG A 185 -11.48 -5.41 14.90
CA ARG A 185 -10.13 -5.24 15.39
C ARG A 185 -9.18 -4.77 14.28
N PHE A 186 -9.54 -4.96 13.00
CA PHE A 186 -8.61 -4.90 11.87
C PHE A 186 -8.75 -3.65 10.98
N LEU A 187 -9.95 -3.11 10.79
CA LEU A 187 -10.16 -1.79 10.19
C LEU A 187 -10.80 -0.88 11.23
N ARG A 188 -10.02 0.02 11.84
CA ARG A 188 -10.62 1.10 12.62
C ARG A 188 -11.01 2.21 11.66
N GLY A 189 -12.32 2.42 11.48
CA GLY A 189 -12.82 3.68 10.96
C GLY A 189 -12.74 4.74 12.05
N ARG A 190 -12.35 5.97 11.71
CA ARG A 190 -12.59 7.09 12.62
C ARG A 190 -14.08 7.41 12.51
N LEU A 191 -14.89 6.92 13.45
CA LEU A 191 -16.18 7.58 13.69
C LEU A 191 -15.84 9.01 14.09
N ALA A 192 -16.25 9.98 13.27
CA ALA A 192 -16.56 11.28 13.83
C ALA A 192 -17.64 11.02 14.87
N ASP A 193 -17.35 11.31 16.13
CA ASP A 193 -18.33 11.34 17.18
C ASP A 193 -19.25 12.53 16.88
N ASP A 194 -20.23 12.32 15.99
CA ASP A 194 -21.34 13.24 15.78
C ASP A 194 -22.28 13.08 16.97
N GLY A 195 -22.08 13.98 17.93
CA GLY A 195 -22.58 13.88 19.29
C GLY A 195 -24.10 13.80 19.44
N ARG A 196 -24.50 13.36 20.65
CA ARG A 196 -25.79 13.69 21.23
C ARG A 196 -25.58 14.06 22.70
N GLY A 197 -26.09 15.24 23.05
CA GLY A 197 -26.10 15.72 24.41
C GLY A 197 -26.88 14.80 25.36
N ALA A 198 -26.54 14.94 26.63
CA ALA A 198 -27.42 14.65 27.74
C ALA A 198 -27.28 15.80 28.73
N GLU A 199 -28.34 16.60 28.75
CA GLU A 199 -28.83 17.54 29.79
C GLU A 199 -27.98 18.76 30.20
#